data_AF-A0AB35AIZ9-F1
#
_entry.id   AF-A0AB35AIZ9-F1
#
_cell.length_a   1.000
_cell.length_b   1.000
_cell.length_c   1.000
_cell.angle_alpha   90.00
_cell.angle_beta   90.00
_cell.angle_gamma   90.00
#
_symmetry.space_group_name_H-M   'P 1'
#
loop_
_entity.id
_entity.type
_entity.pdbx_description
1 polymer ?
#
loop_
_entity_poly.entity_id
_entity_poly.type
_entity_poly.pdbx_seq_one_letter_code
_entity_poly.pdbx_strand_id
1 'polypeptide(L)'
;MSENLIPVYLAGDLVFRPEALALFAKLKSICAEYGLDGVAPFDGQAEARLLPPGRETILAFVRADRDLMDRCAAGLFCIDPFRRSPEMDPGTAVEIGYMMGLGKPMEAYTVDGRLYSEKVETYWRDVLKQDLRKREESDAPSSGSMEDPDGMLVHSEGLLQNGMVEGFIGMAGGQVSIHEDFFQAFRKAAERLSLRLQARI
;
A
#
# COMPACT_ATOMS: atom_id res chain seq x y z
N MET A 1 -12.35 23.82 -21.18
CA MET A 1 -13.00 23.43 -19.92
C MET A 1 -11.95 22.68 -19.14
N SER A 2 -11.51 23.19 -17.99
CA SER A 2 -10.60 22.42 -17.14
C SER A 2 -11.35 21.18 -16.67
N GLU A 3 -10.94 20.00 -17.13
CA GLU A 3 -11.44 18.76 -16.54
C GLU A 3 -11.16 18.82 -15.04
N ASN A 4 -12.21 18.71 -14.24
CA ASN A 4 -12.08 18.73 -12.80
C ASN A 4 -11.52 17.37 -12.38
N LEU A 5 -10.22 17.32 -12.11
CA LEU A 5 -9.53 16.08 -11.75
C LEU A 5 -10.05 15.54 -10.40
N ILE A 6 -10.12 14.21 -10.26
CA ILE A 6 -10.61 13.56 -9.04
C ILE A 6 -9.44 13.36 -8.05
N PRO A 7 -9.47 13.93 -6.83
CA PRO A 7 -8.35 13.81 -5.90
C PRO A 7 -8.20 12.38 -5.36
N VAL A 8 -7.00 11.81 -5.49
CA VAL A 8 -6.66 10.45 -5.09
C VAL A 8 -5.42 10.46 -4.21
N TYR A 9 -5.53 9.91 -3.00
CA TYR A 9 -4.43 9.81 -2.06
C TYR A 9 -3.41 8.76 -2.55
N LEU A 10 -2.13 9.11 -2.54
CA LEU A 10 -1.03 8.23 -2.97
C LEU A 10 -0.24 7.79 -1.74
N ALA A 11 -0.15 6.49 -1.50
CA ALA A 11 0.46 5.94 -0.30
C ALA A 11 1.33 4.71 -0.58
N GLY A 12 2.18 4.39 0.39
CA GLY A 12 3.21 3.36 0.28
C GLY A 12 4.50 3.75 1.01
N ASP A 13 5.52 2.90 0.89
CA ASP A 13 6.89 3.19 1.36
C ASP A 13 7.58 4.33 0.59
N LEU A 14 6.86 4.98 -0.33
CA LEU A 14 7.34 5.96 -1.31
C LEU A 14 8.04 7.16 -0.67
N VAL A 15 7.59 7.58 0.51
CA VAL A 15 8.20 8.69 1.27
C VAL A 15 9.61 8.36 1.78
N PHE A 16 9.96 7.07 1.87
CA PHE A 16 11.27 6.59 2.30
C PHE A 16 12.22 6.29 1.13
N ARG A 17 11.70 6.29 -0.11
CA ARG A 17 12.50 5.97 -1.30
C ARG A 17 13.44 7.12 -1.68
N PRO A 18 14.57 6.83 -2.34
CA PRO A 18 15.42 7.86 -2.93
C PRO A 18 14.59 8.76 -3.86
N GLU A 19 14.88 10.07 -3.83
CA GLU A 19 14.24 11.05 -4.72
C GLU A 19 12.70 11.06 -4.62
N ALA A 20 12.14 10.80 -3.43
CA ALA A 20 10.69 10.67 -3.20
C ALA A 20 9.86 11.83 -3.80
N LEU A 21 10.34 13.07 -3.78
CA LEU A 21 9.67 14.21 -4.41
C LEU A 21 9.52 14.04 -5.93
N ALA A 22 10.58 13.61 -6.62
CA ALA A 22 10.56 13.35 -8.06
C ALA A 22 9.69 12.13 -8.39
N LEU A 23 9.74 11.11 -7.54
CA LEU A 23 8.87 9.94 -7.64
C LEU A 23 7.39 10.34 -7.59
N PHE A 24 6.97 11.11 -6.58
CA PHE A 24 5.59 11.60 -6.48
C PHE A 24 5.23 12.51 -7.66
N ALA A 25 6.12 13.40 -8.11
CA ALA A 25 5.85 14.20 -9.30
C ALA A 25 5.55 13.33 -10.53
N LYS A 26 6.27 12.22 -10.70
CA LYS A 26 6.01 11.26 -11.78
C LYS A 26 4.67 10.53 -11.60
N LEU A 27 4.36 10.07 -10.40
CA LEU A 27 3.07 9.41 -10.10
C LEU A 27 1.87 10.34 -10.34
N LYS A 28 1.97 11.61 -9.93
CA LYS A 28 0.96 12.63 -10.20
C LYS A 28 0.76 12.89 -11.69
N SER A 29 1.86 12.96 -12.45
CA SER A 29 1.78 13.06 -13.91
C SER A 29 1.03 11.89 -14.52
N ILE A 30 1.24 10.67 -14.01
CA ILE A 30 0.52 9.48 -14.47
C ILE A 30 -0.96 9.56 -14.08
N CYS A 31 -1.29 9.97 -12.86
CA CYS A 31 -2.69 10.19 -12.42
C CYS A 31 -3.44 11.13 -13.38
N ALA A 32 -2.80 12.24 -13.78
CA ALA A 32 -3.40 13.23 -14.67
C ALA A 32 -3.75 12.64 -16.05
N GLU A 33 -2.97 11.68 -16.55
CA GLU A 33 -3.28 10.94 -17.80
C GLU A 33 -4.60 10.15 -17.71
N TYR A 34 -5.07 9.85 -16.50
CA TYR A 34 -6.32 9.12 -16.24
C TYR A 34 -7.42 9.99 -15.60
N GLY A 35 -7.30 11.32 -15.65
CA GLY A 35 -8.30 12.24 -15.06
C GLY A 35 -8.30 12.27 -13.52
N LEU A 36 -7.21 11.82 -12.89
CA LEU A 36 -7.03 11.82 -11.44
C LEU A 36 -6.05 12.91 -11.01
N ASP A 37 -6.29 13.51 -9.85
CA ASP A 37 -5.36 14.42 -9.18
C ASP A 37 -4.64 13.63 -8.07
N GLY A 38 -3.38 13.27 -8.32
CA GLY A 38 -2.58 12.54 -7.34
C GLY A 38 -2.18 13.44 -6.17
N VAL A 39 -2.58 13.07 -4.96
CA VAL A 39 -2.27 13.79 -3.71
C VAL A 39 -1.23 13.00 -2.92
N ALA A 40 -0.04 13.56 -2.77
CA ALA A 40 1.05 12.96 -2.02
C ALA A 40 1.00 13.40 -0.54
N PRO A 41 1.49 12.59 0.42
CA PRO A 41 1.58 12.98 1.83
C PRO A 41 2.28 14.35 2.00
N PHE A 42 3.33 14.54 1.21
CA PHE A 42 4.13 15.75 1.13
C PHE A 42 3.37 17.05 0.79
N ASP A 43 2.18 16.98 0.20
CA ASP A 43 1.38 18.17 -0.13
C ASP A 43 0.73 18.81 1.11
N GLY A 44 0.53 18.03 2.18
CA GLY A 44 -0.04 18.51 3.45
C GLY A 44 1.01 18.89 4.51
N GLN A 45 2.29 18.61 4.26
CA GLN A 45 3.33 18.57 5.29
C GLN A 45 4.30 19.76 5.27
N ALA A 46 4.02 20.82 4.51
CA ALA A 46 4.95 21.93 4.29
C ALA A 46 5.45 22.58 5.60
N GLU A 47 4.55 22.84 6.55
CA GLU A 47 4.90 23.46 7.85
C GLU A 47 5.65 22.48 8.76
N ALA A 48 5.23 21.22 8.78
CA ALA A 48 5.83 20.18 9.61
C ALA A 48 7.28 19.84 9.22
N ARG A 49 7.67 20.08 7.96
CA ARG A 49 9.05 19.93 7.48
C ARG A 49 10.04 20.93 8.09
N LEU A 50 9.55 22.02 8.67
CA LEU A 50 10.38 23.03 9.34
C LEU A 50 10.76 22.62 10.76
N LEU A 51 10.13 21.58 11.30
CA LEU A 51 10.40 21.06 12.63
C LEU A 51 11.56 20.05 12.60
N PRO A 52 12.37 19.95 13.69
CA PRO A 52 13.40 18.93 13.78
C PRO A 52 12.77 17.52 13.85
N PRO A 53 13.47 16.46 13.41
CA PRO A 53 12.98 15.09 13.58
C PRO A 53 12.64 14.78 15.04
N GLY A 54 11.43 14.27 15.28
CA GLY A 54 10.96 13.98 16.63
C GLY A 54 9.45 13.75 16.70
N ARG A 55 8.96 13.47 17.91
CA ARG A 55 7.55 13.13 18.17
C ARG A 55 6.58 14.18 17.62
N GLU A 56 6.86 15.46 17.83
CA GLU A 56 5.97 16.55 17.42
C GLU A 56 5.81 16.61 15.90
N THR A 57 6.93 16.49 15.16
CA THR A 57 6.98 16.43 13.70
C THR A 57 6.20 15.24 13.16
N ILE A 58 6.38 14.05 13.76
CA ILE A 58 5.61 12.86 13.40
C ILE A 58 4.11 13.07 13.64
N LEU A 59 3.71 13.62 14.78
CA LEU A 59 2.30 13.90 15.04
C LEU A 59 1.72 14.94 14.09
N ALA A 60 2.53 15.90 13.62
CA ALA A 60 2.12 16.87 12.61
C ALA A 60 1.93 16.21 11.24
N PHE A 61 2.85 15.31 10.83
CA PHE A 61 2.69 14.52 9.61
C PHE A 61 1.45 13.63 9.66
N VAL A 62 1.23 12.89 10.75
CA VAL A 62 0.04 12.03 10.90
C VAL A 62 -1.26 12.82 10.78
N ARG A 63 -1.33 14.03 11.37
CA ARG A 63 -2.50 14.90 11.22
C ARG A 63 -2.69 15.35 9.76
N ALA A 64 -1.61 15.77 9.11
CA ALA A 64 -1.66 16.22 7.73
C ALA A 64 -2.12 15.09 6.78
N ASP A 65 -1.58 13.89 6.94
CA ASP A 65 -1.88 12.73 6.10
C ASP A 65 -3.34 12.29 6.26
N ARG A 66 -3.83 12.24 7.51
CA ARG A 66 -5.26 12.02 7.79
C ARG A 66 -6.14 13.05 7.10
N ASP A 67 -5.81 14.33 7.24
CA ASP A 67 -6.61 15.42 6.65
C ASP A 67 -6.59 15.36 5.11
N LEU A 68 -5.51 14.89 4.47
CA LEU A 68 -5.47 14.61 3.04
C LEU A 68 -6.40 13.44 2.69
N MET A 69 -6.30 12.32 3.40
CA MET A 69 -7.18 11.17 3.20
C MET A 69 -8.66 11.53 3.36
N ASP A 70 -9.02 12.42 4.29
CA ASP A 70 -10.39 12.91 4.49
C ASP A 70 -10.93 13.66 3.26
N ARG A 71 -10.07 14.41 2.57
CA ARG A 71 -10.44 15.23 1.40
C ARG A 71 -10.39 14.46 0.07
N CYS A 72 -9.53 13.45 -0.06
CA CYS A 72 -9.43 12.67 -1.29
C CYS A 72 -10.67 11.82 -1.55
N ALA A 73 -11.04 11.60 -2.81
CA ALA A 73 -12.17 10.77 -3.18
C ALA A 73 -11.85 9.27 -3.13
N ALA A 74 -10.58 8.89 -3.34
CA ALA A 74 -10.11 7.51 -3.41
C ALA A 74 -8.61 7.40 -3.05
N GLY A 75 -8.06 6.19 -3.03
CA GLY A 75 -6.64 5.92 -2.74
C GLY A 75 -5.95 4.95 -3.69
N LEU A 76 -4.65 5.13 -3.91
CA LEU A 76 -3.75 4.21 -4.60
C LEU A 76 -2.60 3.83 -3.67
N PHE A 77 -2.47 2.54 -3.39
CA PHE A 77 -1.55 2.03 -2.37
C PHE A 77 -0.47 1.13 -2.95
N CYS A 78 0.79 1.52 -2.77
CA CYS A 78 1.92 0.62 -3.00
C CYS A 78 2.02 -0.37 -1.84
N ILE A 79 1.93 -1.66 -2.15
CA ILE A 79 2.04 -2.74 -1.16
C ILE A 79 3.32 -3.55 -1.34
N ASP A 80 4.36 -2.92 -1.91
CA ASP A 80 5.68 -3.51 -2.05
C ASP A 80 6.26 -3.94 -0.68
N PRO A 81 7.01 -5.05 -0.62
CA PRO A 81 7.72 -5.42 0.60
C PRO A 81 8.72 -4.34 1.02
N PHE A 82 8.72 -4.01 2.31
CA PHE A 82 9.45 -2.88 2.88
C PHE A 82 10.62 -3.37 3.75
N ARG A 83 11.78 -2.69 3.67
CA ARG A 83 12.98 -2.98 4.48
C ARG A 83 13.51 -4.42 4.39
N ARG A 84 13.44 -5.03 3.19
CA ARG A 84 13.85 -6.43 2.95
C ARG A 84 13.03 -7.45 3.75
N SER A 85 11.86 -7.06 4.27
CA SER A 85 10.88 -7.94 4.91
C SER A 85 9.93 -8.53 3.87
N PRO A 86 9.20 -9.62 4.18
CA PRO A 86 7.99 -10.00 3.43
C PRO A 86 6.86 -8.95 3.53
N GLU A 87 6.83 -8.18 4.62
CA GLU A 87 5.77 -7.22 4.94
C GLU A 87 5.86 -5.93 4.13
N MET A 88 4.72 -5.38 3.75
CA MET A 88 4.61 -3.99 3.32
C MET A 88 4.82 -2.98 4.47
N ASP A 89 4.84 -1.68 4.14
CA ASP A 89 4.94 -0.62 5.15
C ASP A 89 3.72 -0.60 6.10
N PRO A 90 3.90 -0.69 7.43
CA PRO A 90 2.79 -0.67 8.38
C PRO A 90 2.04 0.67 8.41
N GLY A 91 2.70 1.80 8.08
CA GLY A 91 2.02 3.09 7.97
C GLY A 91 0.94 3.06 6.90
N THR A 92 1.31 2.55 5.72
CA THR A 92 0.40 2.34 4.60
C THR A 92 -0.75 1.38 4.94
N ALA A 93 -0.51 0.33 5.74
CA ALA A 93 -1.58 -0.56 6.19
C ALA A 93 -2.61 0.16 7.08
N VAL A 94 -2.17 1.10 7.94
CA VAL A 94 -3.07 1.96 8.73
C VAL A 94 -3.91 2.87 7.81
N GLU A 95 -3.29 3.46 6.79
CA GLU A 95 -3.97 4.33 5.81
C GLU A 95 -5.06 3.58 5.02
N ILE A 96 -4.77 2.35 4.56
CA ILE A 96 -5.75 1.46 3.92
C ILE A 96 -6.93 1.20 4.86
N GLY A 97 -6.66 0.84 6.12
CA GLY A 97 -7.69 0.61 7.12
C GLY A 97 -8.54 1.86 7.39
N TYR A 98 -7.90 3.03 7.49
CA TYR A 98 -8.58 4.31 7.70
C TYR A 98 -9.51 4.64 6.52
N MET A 99 -9.02 4.56 5.29
CA MET A 99 -9.80 4.86 4.08
C MET A 99 -10.93 3.85 3.85
N MET A 100 -10.73 2.58 4.25
CA MET A 100 -11.80 1.58 4.24
C MET A 100 -12.90 1.96 5.25
N GLY A 101 -12.52 2.41 6.45
CA GLY A 101 -13.47 2.92 7.46
C GLY A 101 -14.27 4.14 6.97
N LEU A 102 -13.70 4.95 6.08
CA LEU A 102 -14.38 6.06 5.41
C LEU A 102 -15.24 5.63 4.19
N GLY A 103 -15.22 4.35 3.81
CA GLY A 103 -15.94 3.83 2.65
C GLY A 103 -15.37 4.31 1.30
N LYS A 104 -14.09 4.66 1.25
CA LYS A 104 -13.46 5.23 0.04
C LYS A 104 -12.99 4.13 -0.91
N PRO A 105 -13.21 4.29 -2.24
CA PRO A 105 -12.63 3.40 -3.23
C PRO A 105 -11.11 3.40 -3.17
N MET A 106 -10.52 2.24 -3.42
CA MET A 106 -9.07 2.10 -3.47
C MET A 106 -8.65 1.01 -4.45
N GLU A 107 -7.41 1.10 -4.91
CA GLU A 107 -6.68 0.05 -5.62
C GLU A 107 -5.27 -0.06 -5.02
N ALA A 108 -4.64 -1.22 -5.18
CA ALA A 108 -3.26 -1.44 -4.77
C ALA A 108 -2.38 -1.86 -5.95
N TYR A 109 -1.08 -1.75 -5.77
CA TYR A 109 -0.11 -2.21 -6.75
C TYR A 109 1.20 -2.67 -6.09
N THR A 110 1.89 -3.59 -6.77
CA THR A 110 3.21 -4.06 -6.35
C THR A 110 4.07 -4.52 -7.52
N VAL A 111 5.39 -4.46 -7.33
CA VAL A 111 6.37 -5.10 -8.21
C VAL A 111 6.71 -6.54 -7.82
N ASP A 112 6.36 -6.96 -6.61
CA ASP A 112 6.63 -8.31 -6.11
C ASP A 112 5.35 -9.16 -6.10
N GLY A 113 5.13 -9.85 -7.21
CA GLY A 113 3.98 -10.73 -7.43
C GLY A 113 4.06 -12.09 -6.73
N ARG A 114 5.11 -12.37 -5.95
CA ARG A 114 5.18 -13.59 -5.15
C ARG A 114 4.09 -13.59 -4.08
N LEU A 115 3.60 -14.77 -3.74
CA LEU A 115 2.67 -14.93 -2.63
C LEU A 115 3.37 -14.60 -1.31
N TYR A 116 2.59 -14.19 -0.31
CA TYR A 116 3.11 -13.83 1.00
C TYR A 116 3.94 -14.97 1.62
N SER A 117 3.49 -16.22 1.51
CA SER A 117 4.22 -17.39 2.01
C SER A 117 5.58 -17.57 1.33
N GLU A 118 5.67 -17.34 0.02
CA GLU A 118 6.92 -17.40 -0.73
C GLU A 118 7.89 -16.28 -0.33
N LYS A 119 7.35 -15.08 -0.02
CA LYS A 119 8.15 -13.95 0.49
C LYS A 119 8.73 -14.27 1.87
N VAL A 120 7.92 -14.81 2.78
CA VAL A 120 8.35 -15.23 4.12
C VAL A 120 9.40 -16.33 4.01
N GLU A 121 9.15 -17.35 3.19
CA GLU A 121 10.11 -18.44 2.95
C GLU A 121 11.44 -17.91 2.42
N THR A 122 11.42 -17.04 1.41
CA THR A 122 12.63 -16.45 0.83
C THR A 122 13.40 -15.65 1.89
N TYR A 123 12.70 -14.85 2.72
CA TYR A 123 13.36 -14.08 3.77
C TYR A 123 14.08 -14.99 4.78
N TRP A 124 13.38 -15.98 5.32
CA TRP A 124 13.96 -16.91 6.29
C TRP A 124 15.11 -17.72 5.70
N ARG A 125 14.95 -18.24 4.47
CA ARG A 125 15.97 -19.03 3.79
C ARG A 125 17.20 -18.19 3.45
N ASP A 126 17.01 -17.03 2.84
CA ASP A 126 18.12 -16.27 2.25
C ASP A 126 18.80 -15.34 3.26
N VAL A 127 18.04 -14.75 4.19
CA VAL A 127 18.57 -13.82 5.19
C VAL A 127 18.98 -14.56 6.46
N LEU A 128 18.11 -15.42 7.00
CA LEU A 128 18.30 -16.08 8.29
C LEU A 128 18.88 -17.49 8.18
N LYS A 129 18.97 -18.06 6.97
CA LYS A 129 19.50 -19.40 6.69
C LYS A 129 18.72 -20.51 7.41
N GLN A 130 17.41 -20.34 7.51
CA GLN A 130 16.50 -21.31 8.11
C GLN A 130 15.29 -21.55 7.20
N ASP A 131 14.77 -22.76 7.21
CA ASP A 131 13.60 -23.14 6.43
C ASP A 131 12.32 -23.04 7.26
N LEU A 132 11.21 -22.78 6.58
CA LEU A 132 9.88 -22.91 7.15
C LEU A 132 9.54 -24.39 7.40
N ARG A 133 8.58 -24.62 8.30
CA ARG A 133 8.05 -25.95 8.58
C ARG A 133 6.55 -25.97 8.34
N LYS A 134 6.01 -27.15 8.04
CA LYS A 134 4.56 -27.34 8.00
C LYS A 134 4.02 -27.12 9.41
N ARG A 135 2.99 -26.29 9.54
CA ARG A 135 2.31 -26.07 10.81
C ARG A 135 1.52 -27.32 11.20
N GLU A 136 1.60 -27.72 12.46
CA GLU A 136 0.78 -28.82 12.96
C GLU A 136 -0.72 -28.45 12.91
N GLU A 137 -1.56 -29.42 12.55
CA GLU A 137 -3.01 -29.22 12.53
C GLU A 137 -3.51 -28.99 13.95
N SER A 138 -4.45 -28.05 14.10
CA SER A 138 -5.10 -27.74 15.36
C SER A 138 -6.55 -27.35 15.13
N ASP A 139 -7.35 -27.30 16.19
CA ASP A 139 -8.76 -26.86 16.12
C ASP A 139 -8.90 -25.35 15.85
N ALA A 140 -7.80 -24.59 15.86
CA ALA A 140 -7.83 -23.16 15.58
C ALA A 140 -7.95 -22.91 14.07
N PRO A 141 -8.84 -21.98 13.63
CA PRO A 141 -8.85 -21.52 12.25
C PRO A 141 -7.48 -21.00 11.83
N SER A 142 -7.03 -21.38 10.63
CA SER A 142 -5.73 -20.96 10.09
C SER A 142 -5.90 -20.32 8.73
N SER A 143 -5.18 -19.23 8.51
CA SER A 143 -5.06 -18.55 7.21
C SER A 143 -3.80 -18.97 6.44
N GLY A 144 -3.14 -20.05 6.86
CA GLY A 144 -1.96 -20.59 6.19
C GLY A 144 -1.52 -21.94 6.75
N SER A 145 -0.61 -22.59 6.03
CA SER A 145 -0.18 -23.97 6.27
C SER A 145 1.25 -24.13 6.80
N MET A 146 2.02 -23.05 6.84
CA MET A 146 3.43 -23.06 7.26
C MET A 146 3.64 -22.25 8.54
N GLU A 147 4.70 -22.55 9.27
CA GLU A 147 5.21 -21.74 10.38
C GLU A 147 6.69 -21.45 10.19
N ASP A 148 7.12 -20.31 10.73
CA ASP A 148 8.51 -19.93 10.77
C ASP A 148 9.27 -20.64 11.92
N PRO A 149 10.61 -20.51 11.98
CA PRO A 149 11.42 -21.08 13.05
C PRO A 149 11.07 -20.60 14.46
N ASP A 150 10.44 -19.43 14.60
CA ASP A 150 9.97 -18.89 15.88
C ASP A 150 8.58 -19.45 16.26
N GLY A 151 7.98 -20.31 15.41
CA GLY A 151 6.66 -20.90 15.61
C GLY A 151 5.51 -19.96 15.24
N MET A 152 5.80 -18.87 14.52
CA MET A 152 4.76 -17.96 14.04
C MET A 152 4.12 -18.52 12.77
N LEU A 153 2.79 -18.42 12.68
CA LEU A 153 2.06 -18.78 11.47
C LEU A 153 2.48 -17.88 10.30
N VAL A 154 2.85 -18.51 9.19
CA VAL A 154 2.92 -17.84 7.88
C VAL A 154 1.49 -17.70 7.37
N HIS A 155 0.90 -16.53 7.59
CA HIS A 155 -0.52 -16.26 7.32
C HIS A 155 -0.80 -15.97 5.83
N SER A 156 -2.01 -15.51 5.51
CA SER A 156 -2.37 -14.98 4.18
C SER A 156 -2.08 -15.89 2.98
N GLU A 157 -2.31 -17.19 3.10
CA GLU A 157 -2.10 -18.11 1.99
C GLU A 157 -2.99 -17.74 0.78
N GLY A 158 -2.36 -17.65 -0.40
CA GLY A 158 -3.02 -17.21 -1.63
C GLY A 158 -3.09 -15.69 -1.84
N LEU A 159 -2.57 -14.90 -0.91
CA LEU A 159 -2.49 -13.43 -1.00
C LEU A 159 -1.03 -12.96 -1.12
N LEU A 160 -0.82 -11.71 -1.55
CA LEU A 160 0.49 -11.09 -1.73
C LEU A 160 1.03 -10.44 -0.44
N GLN A 161 0.15 -10.05 0.47
CA GLN A 161 0.40 -9.34 1.73
C GLN A 161 -0.57 -9.81 2.83
N ASN A 162 -0.53 -9.17 4.00
CA ASN A 162 -1.47 -9.43 5.09
C ASN A 162 -2.94 -9.38 4.63
N GLY A 163 -3.74 -10.35 5.08
CA GLY A 163 -5.10 -10.55 4.58
C GLY A 163 -6.05 -9.40 4.87
N MET A 164 -5.76 -8.59 5.90
CA MET A 164 -6.51 -7.37 6.17
C MET A 164 -6.26 -6.29 5.10
N VAL A 165 -5.04 -6.21 4.56
CA VAL A 165 -4.66 -5.25 3.52
C VAL A 165 -5.42 -5.56 2.23
N GLU A 166 -5.20 -6.75 1.67
CA GLU A 166 -5.86 -7.13 0.42
C GLU A 166 -7.36 -7.34 0.58
N GLY A 167 -7.79 -7.81 1.76
CA GLY A 167 -9.21 -7.92 2.10
C GLY A 167 -9.91 -6.57 2.06
N PHE A 168 -9.34 -5.52 2.66
CA PHE A 168 -9.93 -4.17 2.63
C PHE A 168 -9.89 -3.55 1.24
N ILE A 169 -8.81 -3.73 0.48
CA ILE A 169 -8.77 -3.34 -0.94
C ILE A 169 -9.92 -4.01 -1.70
N GLY A 170 -10.12 -5.32 -1.51
CA GLY A 170 -11.17 -6.10 -2.16
C GLY A 170 -12.59 -5.69 -1.74
N MET A 171 -12.82 -5.46 -0.45
CA MET A 171 -14.11 -5.00 0.09
C MET A 171 -14.47 -3.59 -0.39
N ALA A 172 -13.48 -2.74 -0.63
CA ALA A 172 -13.67 -1.44 -1.30
C ALA A 172 -13.92 -1.58 -2.81
N GLY A 173 -13.91 -2.81 -3.35
CA GLY A 173 -14.13 -3.17 -4.74
C GLY A 173 -12.89 -3.11 -5.64
N GLY A 174 -11.71 -2.96 -5.06
CA GLY A 174 -10.42 -2.89 -5.75
C GLY A 174 -9.67 -4.22 -5.82
N GLN A 175 -8.49 -4.18 -6.44
CA GLN A 175 -7.60 -5.32 -6.60
C GLN A 175 -6.12 -4.85 -6.54
N VAL A 176 -5.20 -5.82 -6.51
CA VAL A 176 -3.77 -5.54 -6.62
C VAL A 176 -3.31 -5.67 -8.07
N SER A 177 -2.71 -4.61 -8.61
CA SER A 177 -2.03 -4.65 -9.91
C SER A 177 -0.57 -5.07 -9.77
N ILE A 178 -0.16 -6.06 -10.55
CA ILE A 178 1.21 -6.62 -10.50
C ILE A 178 1.93 -6.29 -11.81
N HIS A 179 3.18 -5.82 -11.71
CA HIS A 179 4.09 -5.67 -12.83
C HIS A 179 5.54 -5.49 -12.35
N GLU A 180 6.54 -6.07 -13.02
CA GLU A 180 7.96 -5.95 -12.66
C GLU A 180 8.47 -4.49 -12.66
N ASP A 181 8.03 -3.69 -13.63
CA ASP A 181 8.21 -2.23 -13.62
C ASP A 181 7.20 -1.54 -12.70
N PHE A 182 7.72 -0.74 -11.77
CA PHE A 182 6.96 0.00 -10.77
C PHE A 182 5.93 0.96 -11.37
N PHE A 183 6.29 1.71 -12.42
CA PHE A 183 5.39 2.68 -13.01
C PHE A 183 4.27 2.00 -13.81
N GLN A 184 4.54 0.85 -14.42
CA GLN A 184 3.51 0.05 -15.08
C GLN A 184 2.55 -0.60 -14.07
N ALA A 185 3.04 -1.06 -12.91
CA ALA A 185 2.18 -1.55 -11.84
C ALA A 185 1.23 -0.43 -11.36
N PHE A 186 1.78 0.76 -11.15
CA PHE A 186 1.00 1.96 -10.77
C PHE A 186 -0.02 2.36 -11.85
N ARG A 187 0.38 2.41 -13.13
CA ARG A 187 -0.51 2.75 -14.26
C ARG A 187 -1.74 1.85 -14.32
N LYS A 188 -1.54 0.53 -14.21
CA LYS A 188 -2.64 -0.44 -14.18
C LYS A 188 -3.62 -0.17 -13.04
N ALA A 189 -3.11 0.17 -11.84
CA ALA A 189 -3.97 0.52 -10.71
C ALA A 189 -4.70 1.86 -10.90
N ALA A 190 -4.00 2.89 -11.40
CA ALA A 190 -4.59 4.21 -11.67
C ALA A 190 -5.69 4.14 -12.73
N GLU A 191 -5.44 3.42 -13.83
CA GLU A 191 -6.42 3.20 -14.90
C GLU A 191 -7.67 2.49 -14.37
N ARG A 192 -7.49 1.39 -13.62
CA ARG A 192 -8.62 0.65 -13.04
C ARG A 192 -9.42 1.51 -12.07
N LEU A 193 -8.73 2.26 -11.20
CA LEU A 193 -9.40 3.16 -10.27
C LEU A 193 -10.21 4.23 -11.01
N SER A 194 -9.63 4.85 -12.05
CA SER A 194 -10.30 5.87 -12.86
C SER A 194 -11.58 5.35 -13.49
N LEU A 195 -11.52 4.19 -14.16
CA LEU A 195 -12.70 3.55 -14.76
C LEU A 195 -13.80 3.28 -13.74
N ARG A 196 -13.43 2.84 -12.53
CA ARG A 196 -14.38 2.59 -11.44
C ARG A 196 -15.01 3.86 -10.87
N LEU A 197 -14.26 4.96 -10.81
CA LEU A 197 -14.78 6.24 -10.33
C LEU A 197 -15.71 6.88 -11.36
N GLN A 198 -15.37 6.78 -12.65
CA GLN A 198 -16.22 7.27 -13.74
C GLN A 198 -17.53 6.50 -13.86
N ALA A 199 -17.52 5.18 -13.62
CA ALA A 199 -18.73 4.36 -13.64
C ALA A 199 -19.72 4.64 -12.48
N ARG A 200 -19.33 5.46 -11.50
CA ARG A 200 -20.15 5.85 -10.34
C ARG A 200 -20.78 7.24 -10.48
N ILE A 201 -20.39 7.99 -11.51
CA ILE A 201 -20.93 9.32 -11.86
C ILE A 201 -22.08 9.12 -12.86
#